data_AF-A0A5M9ZR51-F1
#
_entry.id   AF-A0A5M9ZR51-F1
#
_cell.length_a   1.000
_cell.length_b   1.000
_cell.length_c   1.000
_cell.angle_alpha   90.00
_cell.angle_beta   90.00
_cell.angle_gamma   90.00
#
_symmetry.space_group_name_H-M   'P 1'
#
loop_
_entity.id
_entity.type
_entity.pdbx_description
1 polymer ?
#
loop_
_entity_poly.entity_id
_entity_poly.type
_entity_poly.pdbx_seq_one_letter_code
_entity_poly.pdbx_strand_id
1 'polypeptide(L)'
;MAVDFDFLVVQVTWGTGEVSRNGLVNGVWTGADAKIQQCLVKNKRFGYMHYIRGTGAESEATFFAANTVGYLHHGLPCIDWESADNKAWGNPSYLDAFLTSYIQQTGIKPLVYVQKSAVHTIESVAKTHDCGLWIAQYSDNSSTSYQDHPWNESTYSCTMRQYTSHGRLPGYSGDLDLNKFYGDEQAWDSYVNASNDMHALATTTYTIIQGDTLSGIAQRFHTTISTLATMNNIKDPNRIYAGDKLQIPRQ
;
A
#
# COMPACT_ATOMS: atom_id res chain seq x y z
N MET A 1 17.20 -1.83 -4.59
CA MET A 1 17.32 -3.23 -4.12
C MET A 1 17.92 -4.11 -5.22
N ALA A 2 18.79 -5.05 -4.85
CA ALA A 2 19.40 -6.06 -5.75
C ALA A 2 18.63 -7.39 -5.80
N VAL A 3 17.55 -7.48 -5.03
CA VAL A 3 16.62 -8.62 -5.04
C VAL A 3 15.73 -8.52 -6.27
N ASP A 4 15.54 -9.63 -6.98
CA ASP A 4 14.53 -9.76 -8.02
C ASP A 4 13.17 -10.08 -7.40
N PHE A 5 12.11 -9.44 -7.87
CA PHE A 5 10.75 -9.58 -7.35
C PHE A 5 9.74 -9.09 -8.40
N ASP A 6 8.51 -9.59 -8.38
CA ASP A 6 7.44 -9.10 -9.26
C ASP A 6 6.72 -7.88 -8.69
N PHE A 7 6.51 -7.88 -7.36
CA PHE A 7 5.93 -6.77 -6.62
C PHE A 7 6.55 -6.62 -5.23
N LEU A 8 6.32 -5.46 -4.61
CA LEU A 8 6.66 -5.18 -3.23
C LEU A 8 5.47 -4.54 -2.52
N VAL A 9 5.07 -5.05 -1.36
CA VAL A 9 4.11 -4.36 -0.48
C VAL A 9 4.88 -3.69 0.65
N VAL A 10 4.60 -2.42 0.91
CA VAL A 10 5.33 -1.61 1.90
C VAL A 10 4.37 -1.12 2.97
N GLN A 11 4.66 -1.35 4.26
CA GLN A 11 3.96 -0.66 5.34
C GLN A 11 4.23 0.83 5.26
N VAL A 12 3.17 1.63 5.15
CA VAL A 12 3.26 3.10 5.07
C VAL A 12 2.80 3.75 6.36
N THR A 13 1.65 3.32 6.89
CA THR A 13 1.07 3.95 8.07
C THR A 13 0.59 2.95 9.11
N TRP A 14 0.43 3.42 10.35
CA TRP A 14 -0.20 2.65 11.44
C TRP A 14 -0.99 3.57 12.37
N GLY A 15 -2.17 3.13 12.78
CA GLY A 15 -3.04 3.93 13.66
C GLY A 15 -3.37 5.30 13.07
N THR A 16 -3.61 6.28 13.93
CA THR A 16 -3.78 7.69 13.54
C THR A 16 -2.49 8.53 13.69
N GLY A 17 -1.34 7.87 13.79
CA GLY A 17 -0.17 8.43 14.49
C GLY A 17 -0.28 8.23 16.01
N GLU A 18 0.82 7.86 16.67
CA GLU A 18 0.80 7.68 18.12
C GLU A 18 1.19 8.99 18.83
N VAL A 19 0.68 9.17 20.04
CA VAL A 19 1.23 10.15 20.98
C VAL A 19 1.97 9.36 22.04
N SER A 20 3.30 9.45 22.07
CA SER A 20 4.09 8.94 23.19
C SER A 20 4.13 9.98 24.32
N ARG A 21 4.53 9.57 25.53
CA ARG A 21 4.82 10.51 26.64
C ARG A 21 5.87 11.58 26.27
N ASN A 22 6.62 11.38 25.19
CA ASN A 22 7.68 12.25 24.70
C ASN A 22 7.30 13.01 23.39
N GLY A 23 6.02 12.99 22.97
CA GLY A 23 5.54 13.69 21.78
C GLY A 23 4.94 12.76 20.71
N LEU A 24 4.49 13.35 19.60
CA LEU A 24 3.93 12.66 18.44
C LEU A 24 4.94 11.64 17.87
N VAL A 25 4.60 10.35 17.92
CA VAL A 25 5.24 9.31 17.12
C VAL A 25 4.55 9.35 15.76
N ASN A 26 5.31 9.69 14.73
CA ASN A 26 4.77 9.78 13.39
C ASN A 26 4.27 8.39 12.97
N GLY A 27 2.96 8.20 12.79
CA GLY A 27 2.33 6.95 12.34
C GLY A 27 2.60 6.64 10.87
N VAL A 28 3.70 7.16 10.33
CA VAL A 28 4.10 7.12 8.94
C VAL A 28 5.54 6.65 8.90
N TRP A 29 5.80 5.58 8.16
CA TRP A 29 7.16 5.12 7.94
C TRP A 29 7.83 6.00 6.88
N THR A 30 8.79 6.82 7.30
CA THR A 30 9.49 7.77 6.40
C THR A 30 10.33 7.07 5.32
N GLY A 31 10.63 5.79 5.48
CA GLY A 31 11.31 4.97 4.46
C GLY A 31 10.39 4.44 3.36
N ALA A 32 9.07 4.56 3.51
CA ALA A 32 8.10 3.91 2.62
C ALA A 32 8.20 4.43 1.18
N ASP A 33 8.19 5.74 1.02
CA ASP A 33 8.27 6.39 -0.30
C ASP A 33 9.54 5.95 -1.04
N ALA A 34 10.70 5.97 -0.38
CA ALA A 34 11.96 5.55 -1.00
C ALA A 34 11.92 4.10 -1.52
N LYS A 35 11.15 3.20 -0.88
CA LYS A 35 10.94 1.83 -1.38
C LYS A 35 10.00 1.80 -2.58
N ILE A 36 8.89 2.53 -2.50
CA ILE A 36 7.90 2.63 -3.59
C ILE A 36 8.55 3.24 -4.85
N GLN A 37 9.33 4.30 -4.70
CA GLN A 37 10.05 4.92 -5.82
C GLN A 37 11.05 3.94 -6.47
N GLN A 38 11.67 3.03 -5.72
CA GLN A 38 12.53 2.00 -6.30
C GLN A 38 11.74 0.99 -7.15
N CYS A 39 10.50 0.67 -6.79
CA CYS A 39 9.63 -0.17 -7.61
C CYS A 39 9.28 0.55 -8.91
N LEU A 40 8.89 1.82 -8.84
CA LEU A 40 8.55 2.65 -9.99
C LEU A 40 9.72 2.74 -10.99
N VAL A 41 10.94 3.03 -10.53
CA VAL A 41 12.15 3.08 -11.39
C VAL A 41 12.44 1.73 -12.06
N LYS A 42 12.08 0.62 -11.42
CA LYS A 42 12.28 -0.73 -11.95
C LYS A 42 11.10 -1.26 -12.78
N ASN A 43 10.06 -0.44 -12.98
CA ASN A 43 8.80 -0.86 -13.57
C ASN A 43 8.20 -2.11 -12.88
N LYS A 44 8.25 -2.14 -11.54
CA LYS A 44 7.70 -3.21 -10.71
C LYS A 44 6.44 -2.71 -10.00
N ARG A 45 5.49 -3.62 -9.80
CA ARG A 45 4.24 -3.33 -9.08
C ARG A 45 4.52 -3.11 -7.60
N PHE A 46 3.67 -2.32 -6.95
CA PHE A 46 3.79 -2.10 -5.52
C PHE A 46 2.43 -2.03 -4.84
N GLY A 47 2.40 -2.46 -3.58
CA GLY A 47 1.31 -2.21 -2.65
C GLY A 47 1.77 -1.31 -1.51
N TYR A 48 0.81 -0.68 -0.85
CA TYR A 48 1.04 0.18 0.30
C TYR A 48 0.06 -0.19 1.41
N MET A 49 0.57 -0.34 2.62
CA MET A 49 -0.15 -0.99 3.70
C MET A 49 -0.37 -0.09 4.91
N HIS A 50 -1.57 -0.21 5.49
CA HIS A 50 -1.93 0.38 6.77
C HIS A 50 -2.03 -0.69 7.86
N TYR A 51 -1.36 -0.46 8.98
CA TYR A 51 -1.46 -1.32 10.15
C TYR A 51 -2.51 -0.83 11.14
N ILE A 52 -3.54 -1.64 11.37
CA ILE A 52 -4.64 -1.28 12.27
C ILE A 52 -4.16 -1.31 13.73
N ARG A 53 -4.30 -0.19 14.46
CA ARG A 53 -3.93 -0.09 15.89
C ARG A 53 -5.14 -0.08 16.83
N GLY A 54 -6.35 0.13 16.31
CA GLY A 54 -7.57 0.23 17.12
C GLY A 54 -7.74 1.61 17.78
N THR A 55 -7.26 2.67 17.13
CA THR A 55 -7.30 4.08 17.58
C THR A 55 -8.51 4.87 17.05
N GLY A 56 -9.48 4.17 16.45
CA GLY A 56 -10.70 4.71 15.85
C GLY A 56 -10.79 4.41 14.35
N ALA A 57 -11.77 3.61 13.92
CA ALA A 57 -11.80 3.01 12.58
C ALA A 57 -11.83 4.06 11.46
N GLU A 58 -12.74 5.03 11.54
CA GLU A 58 -12.85 6.11 10.56
C GLU A 58 -11.63 7.04 10.57
N SER A 59 -11.06 7.29 11.75
CA SER A 59 -9.86 8.11 11.91
C SER A 59 -8.63 7.44 11.29
N GLU A 60 -8.45 6.13 11.49
CA GLU A 60 -7.37 5.36 10.86
C GLU A 60 -7.55 5.31 9.34
N ALA A 61 -8.78 5.12 8.85
CA ALA A 61 -9.08 5.14 7.42
C ALA A 61 -8.74 6.50 6.78
N THR A 62 -9.15 7.59 7.43
CA THR A 62 -8.85 8.96 7.01
C THR A 62 -7.35 9.23 7.04
N PHE A 63 -6.66 8.79 8.09
CA PHE A 63 -5.22 8.94 8.21
C PHE A 63 -4.48 8.17 7.12
N PHE A 64 -4.92 6.95 6.82
CA PHE A 64 -4.34 6.16 5.73
C PHE A 64 -4.53 6.85 4.37
N ALA A 65 -5.76 7.25 4.04
CA ALA A 65 -6.08 7.93 2.79
C ALA A 65 -5.26 9.22 2.61
N ALA A 66 -5.21 10.09 3.63
CA ALA A 66 -4.48 11.35 3.58
C ALA A 66 -2.97 11.16 3.37
N ASN A 67 -2.36 10.17 4.05
CA ASN A 67 -0.91 9.93 3.97
C ASN A 67 -0.51 9.05 2.77
N THR A 68 -1.45 8.62 1.95
CA THR A 68 -1.19 7.80 0.75
C THR A 68 -1.81 8.36 -0.52
N VAL A 69 -2.25 9.64 -0.48
CA VAL A 69 -3.03 10.29 -1.54
C VAL A 69 -2.43 10.13 -2.95
N GLY A 70 -1.12 10.19 -3.13
CA GLY A 70 -0.54 10.00 -4.45
C GLY A 70 0.09 8.63 -4.70
N TYR A 71 -0.20 7.65 -3.85
CA TYR A 71 -0.15 6.23 -4.20
C TYR A 71 -1.53 5.68 -4.63
N LEU A 72 -2.62 6.38 -4.29
CA LEU A 72 -3.97 6.04 -4.74
C LEU A 72 -3.99 5.89 -6.27
N HIS A 73 -4.63 4.82 -6.78
CA HIS A 73 -4.70 4.49 -8.21
C HIS A 73 -3.35 4.15 -8.88
N HIS A 74 -2.26 4.05 -8.11
CA HIS A 74 -0.93 3.69 -8.61
C HIS A 74 -0.36 2.44 -7.95
N GLY A 75 -0.79 2.12 -6.74
CA GLY A 75 -0.44 0.91 -6.02
C GLY A 75 -1.65 0.21 -5.42
N LEU A 76 -1.44 -1.01 -4.94
CA LEU A 76 -2.45 -1.82 -4.29
C LEU A 76 -2.57 -1.46 -2.79
N PRO A 77 -3.69 -0.88 -2.33
CA PRO A 77 -3.87 -0.65 -0.90
C PRO A 77 -4.09 -1.97 -0.16
N CYS A 78 -3.41 -2.12 0.98
CA CYS A 78 -3.54 -3.28 1.86
C CYS A 78 -3.87 -2.84 3.29
N ILE A 79 -4.80 -3.53 3.95
CA ILE A 79 -5.13 -3.32 5.36
C ILE A 79 -4.61 -4.50 6.16
N ASP A 80 -3.69 -4.25 7.07
CA ASP A 80 -3.14 -5.24 7.98
C ASP A 80 -4.03 -5.36 9.23
N TRP A 81 -4.83 -6.43 9.23
CA TRP A 81 -5.68 -6.84 10.34
C TRP A 81 -5.07 -8.06 11.03
N GLU A 82 -4.26 -7.81 12.05
CA GLU A 82 -3.63 -8.85 12.86
C GLU A 82 -3.73 -8.61 14.37
N SER A 83 -3.33 -9.60 15.16
CA SER A 83 -3.56 -9.64 16.61
C SER A 83 -2.54 -8.91 17.48
N ALA A 84 -1.46 -8.36 16.92
CA ALA A 84 -0.33 -7.86 17.70
C ALA A 84 -0.68 -6.58 18.51
N ASP A 85 -0.34 -5.39 18.00
CA ASP A 85 -0.62 -4.12 18.69
C ASP A 85 -2.04 -3.57 18.40
N ASN A 86 -2.86 -4.34 17.69
CA ASN A 86 -4.21 -3.97 17.31
C ASN A 86 -5.20 -4.10 18.48
N LYS A 87 -5.56 -2.98 19.10
CA LYS A 87 -6.55 -2.94 20.20
C LYS A 87 -7.98 -3.27 19.75
N ALA A 88 -8.25 -3.26 18.45
CA ALA A 88 -9.52 -3.63 17.87
C ALA A 88 -9.56 -5.11 17.42
N TRP A 89 -8.50 -5.88 17.66
CA TRP A 89 -8.46 -7.30 17.29
C TRP A 89 -9.66 -8.08 17.83
N GLY A 90 -10.28 -8.89 16.98
CA GLY A 90 -11.51 -9.61 17.31
C GLY A 90 -12.81 -8.82 17.15
N ASN A 91 -12.75 -7.55 16.69
CA ASN A 91 -13.93 -6.72 16.41
C ASN A 91 -14.15 -6.51 14.90
N PRO A 92 -14.90 -7.39 14.21
CA PRO A 92 -15.17 -7.24 12.78
C PRO A 92 -15.95 -5.97 12.41
N SER A 93 -16.76 -5.41 13.33
CA SER A 93 -17.42 -4.11 13.11
C SER A 93 -16.44 -2.96 13.00
N TYR A 94 -15.26 -3.05 13.64
CA TYR A 94 -14.22 -2.04 13.47
C TYR A 94 -13.64 -2.08 12.05
N LEU A 95 -13.31 -3.28 11.55
CA LEU A 95 -12.83 -3.46 10.19
C LEU A 95 -13.88 -3.01 9.16
N ASP A 96 -15.16 -3.34 9.39
CA ASP A 96 -16.27 -2.89 8.55
C ASP A 96 -16.37 -1.36 8.46
N ALA A 97 -16.30 -0.67 9.61
CA ALA A 97 -16.31 0.79 9.65
C ALA A 97 -15.07 1.40 8.97
N PHE A 98 -13.89 0.80 9.15
CA PHE A 98 -12.67 1.24 8.48
C PHE A 98 -12.82 1.14 6.95
N LEU A 99 -13.22 -0.04 6.45
CA LEU A 99 -13.35 -0.29 5.01
C LEU A 99 -14.41 0.61 4.39
N THR A 100 -15.55 0.76 5.06
CA THR A 100 -16.62 1.70 4.66
C THR A 100 -16.06 3.10 4.46
N SER A 101 -15.37 3.63 5.48
CA SER A 101 -14.83 4.99 5.45
C SER A 101 -13.74 5.16 4.39
N TYR A 102 -12.79 4.22 4.30
CA TYR A 102 -11.71 4.29 3.32
C TYR A 102 -12.23 4.23 1.88
N ILE A 103 -13.16 3.31 1.59
CA ILE A 103 -13.75 3.16 0.25
C ILE A 103 -14.60 4.39 -0.10
N GLN A 104 -15.35 4.96 0.85
CA GLN A 104 -16.11 6.20 0.60
C GLN A 104 -15.20 7.39 0.28
N GLN A 105 -14.04 7.49 0.94
CA GLN A 105 -13.10 8.60 0.73
C GLN A 105 -12.28 8.47 -0.55
N THR A 106 -11.90 7.25 -0.93
CA THR A 106 -10.93 7.01 -2.01
C THR A 106 -11.55 6.39 -3.27
N GLY A 107 -12.69 5.73 -3.15
CA GLY A 107 -13.27 4.89 -4.19
C GLY A 107 -12.49 3.59 -4.45
N ILE A 108 -11.45 3.26 -3.66
CA ILE A 108 -10.57 2.10 -3.88
C ILE A 108 -10.86 1.02 -2.84
N LYS A 109 -10.99 -0.23 -3.29
CA LYS A 109 -11.18 -1.42 -2.44
C LYS A 109 -9.83 -2.05 -2.11
N PRO A 110 -9.42 -2.10 -0.82
CA PRO A 110 -8.14 -2.68 -0.45
C PRO A 110 -8.15 -4.21 -0.39
N LEU A 111 -6.96 -4.82 -0.41
CA LEU A 111 -6.80 -6.19 0.11
C LEU A 111 -6.75 -6.17 1.64
N VAL A 112 -7.41 -7.14 2.27
CA VAL A 112 -7.35 -7.30 3.73
C VAL A 112 -6.40 -8.43 4.07
N TYR A 113 -5.29 -8.10 4.72
CA TYR A 113 -4.36 -9.06 5.30
C TYR A 113 -4.88 -9.61 6.63
N VAL A 114 -4.76 -10.92 6.83
CA VAL A 114 -5.12 -11.60 8.08
C VAL A 114 -4.39 -12.94 8.24
N GLN A 115 -4.10 -13.33 9.47
CA GLN A 115 -3.65 -14.69 9.78
C GLN A 115 -4.74 -15.75 9.52
N LYS A 116 -4.37 -16.91 8.97
CA LYS A 116 -5.34 -17.95 8.56
C LYS A 116 -6.32 -18.39 9.66
N SER A 117 -5.87 -18.41 10.91
CA SER A 117 -6.72 -18.80 12.06
C SER A 117 -7.89 -17.85 12.30
N ALA A 118 -7.81 -16.60 11.84
CA ALA A 118 -8.83 -15.58 12.05
C ALA A 118 -9.65 -15.24 10.79
N VAL A 119 -9.40 -15.88 9.65
CA VAL A 119 -10.13 -15.58 8.39
C VAL A 119 -11.65 -15.64 8.56
N HIS A 120 -12.15 -16.66 9.27
CA HIS A 120 -13.58 -16.87 9.50
C HIS A 120 -14.26 -15.72 10.28
N THR A 121 -13.49 -14.86 10.96
CA THR A 121 -14.05 -13.73 11.71
C THR A 121 -14.24 -12.49 10.84
N ILE A 122 -13.53 -12.37 9.71
CA ILE A 122 -13.53 -11.18 8.86
C ILE A 122 -13.93 -11.44 7.40
N GLU A 123 -14.05 -12.70 6.97
CA GLU A 123 -14.35 -13.04 5.57
C GLU A 123 -15.67 -12.45 5.08
N SER A 124 -16.68 -12.39 5.95
CA SER A 124 -17.98 -11.79 5.64
C SER A 124 -17.87 -10.28 5.46
N VAL A 125 -17.05 -9.61 6.26
CA VAL A 125 -16.78 -8.17 6.15
C VAL A 125 -16.05 -7.87 4.84
N ALA A 126 -14.96 -8.59 4.55
CA ALA A 126 -14.24 -8.43 3.29
C ALA A 126 -15.16 -8.64 2.08
N LYS A 127 -16.02 -9.67 2.12
CA LYS A 127 -17.00 -9.95 1.05
C LYS A 127 -18.04 -8.84 0.89
N THR A 128 -18.56 -8.27 1.98
CA THR A 128 -19.53 -7.16 1.94
C THR A 128 -18.97 -5.94 1.20
N HIS A 129 -17.67 -5.68 1.35
CA HIS A 129 -16.98 -4.56 0.70
C HIS A 129 -16.34 -4.92 -0.64
N ASP A 130 -16.49 -6.17 -1.11
CA ASP A 130 -15.85 -6.69 -2.32
C ASP A 130 -14.31 -6.56 -2.28
N CYS A 131 -13.74 -6.76 -1.09
CA CYS A 131 -12.31 -6.75 -0.84
C CYS A 131 -11.71 -8.16 -0.96
N GLY A 132 -10.55 -8.27 -1.59
CA GLY A 132 -9.80 -9.53 -1.64
C GLY A 132 -9.08 -9.84 -0.31
N LEU A 133 -8.78 -11.11 -0.08
CA LEU A 133 -8.06 -11.56 1.13
C LEU A 133 -6.60 -11.85 0.83
N TRP A 134 -5.72 -11.31 1.68
CA TRP A 134 -4.32 -11.67 1.78
C TRP A 134 -4.12 -12.52 3.05
N ILE A 135 -3.85 -13.81 2.90
CA ILE A 135 -3.84 -14.74 4.03
C ILE A 135 -2.41 -15.17 4.38
N ALA A 136 -2.03 -14.97 5.64
CA ALA A 136 -0.79 -15.50 6.20
C ALA A 136 -0.98 -16.91 6.78
N GLN A 137 -0.19 -17.87 6.29
CA GLN A 137 -0.04 -19.19 6.89
C GLN A 137 1.29 -19.82 6.48
N TYR A 138 2.07 -20.27 7.46
CA TYR A 138 3.41 -20.82 7.25
C TYR A 138 3.42 -22.30 7.64
N SER A 139 4.26 -23.11 6.99
CA SER A 139 4.46 -24.51 7.41
C SER A 139 5.14 -24.57 8.78
N ASP A 140 6.11 -23.68 8.98
CA ASP A 140 6.99 -23.56 10.14
C ASP A 140 7.79 -22.22 10.05
N ASN A 141 8.74 -22.01 10.96
CA ASN A 141 9.58 -20.80 11.01
C ASN A 141 10.98 -21.01 10.39
N SER A 142 11.17 -22.05 9.57
CA SER A 142 12.45 -22.29 8.90
C SER A 142 12.65 -21.30 7.76
N SER A 143 13.92 -20.97 7.51
CA SER A 143 14.28 -20.10 6.40
C SER A 143 13.94 -20.72 5.05
N THR A 144 13.43 -19.92 4.11
CA THR A 144 13.14 -20.40 2.74
C THR A 144 13.42 -19.31 1.69
N SER A 145 13.45 -19.71 0.42
CA SER A 145 13.45 -18.86 -0.77
C SER A 145 12.03 -18.80 -1.37
N TYR A 146 11.89 -18.16 -2.54
CA TYR A 146 10.70 -18.25 -3.39
C TYR A 146 10.24 -19.69 -3.62
N GLN A 147 8.92 -19.89 -3.56
CA GLN A 147 8.26 -21.17 -3.77
C GLN A 147 7.18 -21.02 -4.85
N ASP A 148 7.28 -21.79 -5.93
CA ASP A 148 6.23 -21.83 -6.97
C ASP A 148 4.95 -22.46 -6.45
N HIS A 149 5.06 -23.42 -5.53
CA HIS A 149 3.94 -24.12 -4.90
C HIS A 149 4.11 -24.11 -3.37
N PRO A 150 3.69 -23.02 -2.69
CA PRO A 150 3.78 -22.95 -1.25
C PRO A 150 3.03 -24.07 -0.55
N TRP A 151 3.51 -24.46 0.62
CA TRP A 151 2.85 -25.45 1.45
C TRP A 151 1.36 -25.10 1.65
N ASN A 152 0.49 -26.11 1.54
CA ASN A 152 -0.95 -26.01 1.79
C ASN A 152 -1.71 -25.04 0.86
N GLU A 153 -1.19 -24.77 -0.34
CA GLU A 153 -1.77 -23.84 -1.34
C GLU A 153 -3.20 -24.21 -1.77
N SER A 154 -3.54 -25.49 -1.85
CA SER A 154 -4.85 -25.96 -2.35
C SER A 154 -5.97 -26.05 -1.29
N THR A 155 -5.69 -25.72 -0.03
CA THR A 155 -6.63 -25.94 1.07
C THR A 155 -7.66 -24.82 1.23
N TYR A 156 -7.39 -23.64 0.68
CA TYR A 156 -8.31 -22.50 0.66
C TYR A 156 -7.86 -21.49 -0.40
N SER A 157 -8.83 -20.72 -0.91
CA SER A 157 -8.56 -19.63 -1.85
C SER A 157 -8.19 -18.34 -1.12
N CYS A 158 -7.28 -17.57 -1.70
CA CYS A 158 -7.00 -16.19 -1.33
C CYS A 158 -6.48 -15.43 -2.56
N THR A 159 -6.59 -14.10 -2.53
CA THR A 159 -6.03 -13.24 -3.58
C THR A 159 -4.50 -13.23 -3.51
N MET A 160 -3.97 -13.17 -2.28
CA MET A 160 -2.54 -13.22 -2.00
C MET A 160 -2.27 -14.12 -0.79
N ARG A 161 -1.16 -14.85 -0.80
CA ARG A 161 -0.72 -15.67 0.34
C ARG A 161 0.62 -15.17 0.81
N GLN A 162 0.75 -14.90 2.12
CA GLN A 162 2.05 -14.86 2.78
C GLN A 162 2.37 -16.27 3.27
N TYR A 163 3.41 -16.89 2.71
CA TYR A 163 3.74 -18.30 3.01
C TYR A 163 4.96 -18.45 3.92
N THR A 164 5.68 -17.37 4.18
CA THR A 164 6.76 -17.34 5.18
C THR A 164 6.97 -15.90 5.65
N SER A 165 7.40 -15.77 6.90
CA SER A 165 8.03 -14.55 7.43
C SER A 165 9.56 -14.65 7.56
N HIS A 166 10.15 -15.75 7.07
CA HIS A 166 11.57 -16.07 7.20
C HIS A 166 12.23 -16.26 5.81
N GLY A 167 11.81 -15.45 4.84
CA GLY A 167 12.39 -15.44 3.51
C GLY A 167 13.83 -14.93 3.49
N ARG A 168 14.74 -15.66 2.84
CA ARG A 168 16.15 -15.27 2.66
C ARG A 168 16.49 -15.24 1.18
N LEU A 169 16.73 -14.04 0.67
CA LEU A 169 17.02 -13.81 -0.75
C LEU A 169 18.42 -13.19 -0.94
N PRO A 170 19.17 -13.62 -1.97
CA PRO A 170 20.45 -12.99 -2.31
C PRO A 170 20.31 -11.48 -2.48
N GLY A 171 21.22 -10.71 -1.88
CA GLY A 171 21.20 -9.24 -1.95
C GLY A 171 20.27 -8.55 -0.94
N TYR A 172 19.67 -9.30 0.00
CA TYR A 172 18.97 -8.75 1.16
C TYR A 172 19.51 -9.33 2.46
N SER A 173 19.75 -8.46 3.44
CA SER A 173 20.15 -8.86 4.78
C SER A 173 18.96 -8.75 5.72
N GLY A 174 18.47 -9.89 6.20
CA GLY A 174 17.31 -9.97 7.09
C GLY A 174 16.30 -10.99 6.59
N ASP A 175 15.27 -11.22 7.40
CA ASP A 175 14.10 -11.97 6.98
C ASP A 175 13.18 -11.09 6.13
N LEU A 176 12.53 -11.71 5.16
CA LEU A 176 11.50 -11.11 4.30
C LEU A 176 10.22 -11.93 4.39
N ASP A 177 9.09 -11.23 4.45
CA ASP A 177 7.79 -11.84 4.20
C ASP A 177 7.66 -12.14 2.70
N LEU A 178 7.61 -13.42 2.33
CA LEU A 178 7.45 -13.82 0.93
C LEU A 178 6.01 -14.17 0.63
N ASN A 179 5.56 -13.68 -0.51
CA ASN A 179 4.17 -13.69 -0.89
C ASN A 179 3.99 -14.26 -2.30
N LYS A 180 2.83 -14.86 -2.55
CA LYS A 180 2.36 -15.22 -3.88
C LYS A 180 1.01 -14.58 -4.13
N PHE A 181 0.93 -13.73 -5.14
CA PHE A 181 -0.32 -13.20 -5.69
C PHE A 181 -0.84 -14.19 -6.73
N TYR A 182 -2.13 -14.55 -6.65
CA TYR A 182 -2.71 -15.59 -7.52
C TYR A 182 -3.35 -15.05 -8.80
N GLY A 183 -3.50 -13.73 -8.91
CA GLY A 183 -3.95 -13.09 -10.14
C GLY A 183 -2.80 -12.86 -11.12
N ASP A 184 -3.16 -12.51 -12.35
CA ASP A 184 -2.23 -11.98 -13.33
C ASP A 184 -2.08 -10.45 -13.19
N GLU A 185 -1.35 -9.86 -14.14
CA GLU A 185 -1.14 -8.42 -14.22
C GLU A 185 -2.45 -7.62 -14.28
N GLN A 186 -3.43 -8.09 -15.06
CA GLN A 186 -4.71 -7.43 -15.21
C GLN A 186 -5.52 -7.49 -13.91
N ALA A 187 -5.51 -8.64 -13.22
CA ALA A 187 -6.12 -8.79 -11.92
C ALA A 187 -5.50 -7.83 -10.89
N TRP A 188 -4.18 -7.68 -10.89
CA TRP A 188 -3.52 -6.69 -10.02
C TRP A 188 -4.02 -5.27 -10.32
N ASP A 189 -4.00 -4.88 -11.59
CA ASP A 189 -4.35 -3.52 -12.01
C ASP A 189 -5.83 -3.18 -11.70
N SER A 190 -6.71 -4.19 -11.66
CA SER A 190 -8.10 -4.04 -11.19
C SER A 190 -8.21 -3.64 -9.71
N TYR A 191 -7.32 -4.15 -8.84
CA TYR A 191 -7.30 -3.79 -7.42
C TYR A 191 -6.63 -2.45 -7.15
N VAL A 192 -5.64 -2.07 -7.97
CA VAL A 192 -5.10 -0.70 -7.97
C VAL A 192 -6.23 0.29 -8.25
N ASN A 193 -7.31 -0.17 -8.90
CA ASN A 193 -8.42 0.66 -9.37
C ASN A 193 -7.87 1.84 -10.18
N ALA A 194 -6.89 1.57 -11.04
CA ALA A 194 -6.35 2.54 -11.96
C ALA A 194 -7.47 2.89 -12.94
N SER A 195 -8.27 3.90 -12.63
CA SER A 195 -9.22 4.45 -13.57
C SER A 195 -8.41 5.08 -14.70
N ASN A 196 -8.69 4.69 -15.96
CA ASN A 196 -8.16 5.39 -17.13
C ASN A 196 -8.63 6.85 -17.19
N ASP A 197 -9.68 7.18 -16.44
CA ASP A 197 -10.02 8.54 -16.07
C ASP A 197 -9.39 8.85 -14.71
N MET A 198 -8.33 9.64 -14.66
CA MET A 198 -7.97 10.36 -13.44
C MET A 198 -9.24 11.09 -12.97
N HIS A 199 -9.99 10.51 -12.03
CA HIS A 199 -10.99 11.25 -11.30
C HIS A 199 -10.27 12.48 -10.79
N ALA A 200 -10.83 13.67 -11.08
CA ALA A 200 -10.19 14.95 -10.79
C ALA A 200 -9.91 15.08 -9.28
N LEU A 201 -8.78 14.52 -8.85
CA LEU A 201 -8.12 14.89 -7.61
C LEU A 201 -8.07 16.41 -7.69
N ALA A 202 -8.68 17.08 -6.72
CA ALA A 202 -8.59 18.53 -6.67
C ALA A 202 -7.11 18.88 -6.82
N THR A 203 -6.75 19.70 -7.80
CA THR A 203 -5.34 20.06 -8.01
C THR A 203 -5.05 21.38 -7.32
N THR A 204 -3.79 21.58 -6.97
CA THR A 204 -3.26 22.91 -6.70
C THR A 204 -2.12 23.21 -7.66
N THR A 205 -1.83 24.49 -7.87
CA THR A 205 -0.77 24.92 -8.76
C THR A 205 0.51 25.18 -7.97
N TYR A 206 1.54 24.40 -8.25
CA TYR A 206 2.92 24.61 -7.79
C TYR A 206 3.70 25.42 -8.83
N THR A 207 4.62 26.27 -8.38
CA THR A 207 5.55 26.97 -9.29
C THR A 207 6.91 26.31 -9.13
N ILE A 208 7.43 25.75 -10.22
CA ILE A 208 8.72 25.08 -10.23
C ILE A 208 9.80 26.10 -9.87
N ILE A 209 10.65 25.77 -8.90
CA ILE A 209 11.77 26.61 -8.48
C ILE A 209 13.09 26.04 -9.00
N GLN A 210 14.13 26.87 -9.03
CA GLN A 210 15.45 26.43 -9.46
C GLN A 210 15.95 25.28 -8.58
N GLY A 211 16.36 24.18 -9.21
CA GLY A 211 16.84 22.98 -8.54
C GLY A 211 15.78 21.89 -8.35
N ASP A 212 14.50 22.17 -8.64
CA ASP A 212 13.47 21.15 -8.64
C ASP A 212 13.72 20.09 -9.73
N THR A 213 13.33 18.84 -9.41
CA THR A 213 13.19 17.74 -10.37
C THR A 213 11.76 17.21 -10.29
N LEU A 214 11.24 16.65 -11.38
CA LEU A 214 9.87 16.11 -11.35
C LEU A 214 9.75 14.96 -10.32
N SER A 215 10.82 14.19 -10.13
CA SER A 215 10.95 13.19 -9.05
C SER A 215 10.91 13.81 -7.65
N GLY A 216 11.65 14.90 -7.43
CA GLY A 216 11.68 15.58 -6.13
C GLY A 216 10.35 16.24 -5.80
N ILE A 217 9.67 16.80 -6.81
CA ILE A 217 8.32 17.34 -6.69
C ILE A 217 7.31 16.20 -6.41
N ALA A 218 7.37 15.10 -7.17
CA ALA A 218 6.51 13.94 -6.95
C ALA A 218 6.62 13.43 -5.50
N GLN A 219 7.86 13.27 -5.02
CA GLN A 219 8.15 12.92 -3.64
C GLN A 219 7.59 13.95 -2.64
N ARG A 220 7.83 15.25 -2.89
CA ARG A 220 7.36 16.34 -2.01
C ARG A 220 5.85 16.39 -1.87
N PHE A 221 5.13 16.07 -2.94
CA PHE A 221 3.67 16.10 -2.98
C PHE A 221 3.04 14.71 -2.89
N HIS A 222 3.83 13.72 -2.45
CA HIS A 222 3.41 12.33 -2.21
C HIS A 222 2.70 11.68 -3.39
N THR A 223 3.08 12.02 -4.63
CA THR A 223 2.53 11.50 -5.88
C THR A 223 3.60 10.84 -6.73
N THR A 224 3.25 10.38 -7.93
CA THR A 224 4.20 9.73 -8.83
C THR A 224 4.65 10.67 -9.95
N ILE A 225 5.84 10.43 -10.49
CA ILE A 225 6.34 11.11 -11.70
C ILE A 225 5.35 10.92 -12.85
N SER A 226 4.76 9.72 -12.98
CA SER A 226 3.77 9.39 -14.01
C SER A 226 2.50 10.23 -13.84
N THR A 227 1.99 10.35 -12.61
CA THR A 227 0.83 11.18 -12.27
C THR A 227 1.10 12.63 -12.64
N LEU A 228 2.25 13.19 -12.22
CA LEU A 228 2.61 14.57 -12.54
C LEU A 228 2.81 14.77 -14.04
N ALA A 229 3.49 13.85 -14.71
CA ALA A 229 3.76 13.96 -16.14
C ALA A 229 2.46 13.90 -16.96
N THR A 230 1.57 12.96 -16.63
CA THR A 230 0.27 12.81 -17.28
C THR A 230 -0.62 14.02 -17.01
N MET A 231 -0.75 14.43 -15.74
CA MET A 231 -1.56 15.59 -15.32
C MET A 231 -1.12 16.91 -15.99
N ASN A 232 0.17 17.05 -16.27
CA ASN A 232 0.75 18.27 -16.84
C ASN A 232 1.14 18.16 -18.31
N ASN A 233 0.79 17.06 -18.99
CA ASN A 233 1.18 16.78 -20.37
C ASN A 233 2.71 16.89 -20.62
N ILE A 234 3.52 16.49 -19.64
CA ILE A 234 4.99 16.50 -19.73
C ILE A 234 5.45 15.24 -20.48
N LYS A 235 6.06 15.44 -21.65
CA LYS A 235 6.57 14.34 -22.48
C LYS A 235 7.90 13.77 -22.00
N ASP A 236 8.74 14.62 -21.41
CA ASP A 236 10.03 14.22 -20.86
C ASP A 236 10.11 14.60 -19.39
N PRO A 237 9.90 13.64 -18.46
CA PRO A 237 9.97 13.86 -17.02
C PRO A 237 11.28 14.48 -16.51
N ASN A 238 12.37 14.39 -17.28
CA ASN A 238 13.66 14.94 -16.92
C ASN A 238 13.84 16.41 -17.37
N ARG A 239 12.85 17.00 -18.06
CA ARG A 239 12.91 18.36 -18.59
C ARG A 239 11.75 19.19 -18.09
N ILE A 240 11.95 19.78 -16.92
CA ILE A 240 11.08 20.81 -16.33
C ILE A 240 11.87 22.11 -16.15
N TYR A 241 11.20 23.27 -16.18
CA TYR A 241 11.85 24.57 -16.11
C TYR A 241 11.37 25.39 -14.92
N ALA A 242 12.30 26.07 -14.25
CA ALA A 242 11.95 26.99 -13.16
C ALA A 242 11.08 28.13 -13.69
N GLY A 243 10.05 28.49 -12.91
CA GLY A 243 9.03 29.47 -13.28
C GLY A 243 7.76 28.84 -13.86
N ASP A 244 7.83 27.61 -14.37
CA ASP A 244 6.67 26.92 -14.93
C ASP A 244 5.65 26.57 -13.83
N LYS A 245 4.38 26.56 -14.21
CA LYS A 245 3.27 26.16 -13.35
C LYS A 245 3.00 24.68 -13.53
N LEU A 246 3.04 23.93 -12.44
CA LEU A 246 2.79 22.51 -12.39
C LEU A 246 1.53 22.25 -11.55
N GLN A 247 0.53 21.60 -12.14
CA GLN A 247 -0.58 21.02 -11.40
C GLN A 247 -0.07 19.83 -10.57
N ILE A 248 -0.44 19.83 -9.31
CA ILE A 248 -0.12 18.76 -8.36
C ILE A 248 -1.41 18.32 -7.65
N PRO A 249 -1.55 17.06 -7.22
CA PRO A 249 -2.68 16.65 -6.37
C PRO A 249 -2.75 17.50 -5.11
N ARG A 250 -3.96 17.93 -4.73
CA ARG A 250 -4.24 18.57 -3.44
C ARG A 250 -4.24 17.49 -2.36
N GLN A 251 -3.55 17.79 -1.26
CA GLN A 251 -3.54 17.00 -0.02
C GLN A 251 -4.77 17.31 0.83
#